data_AF-A0A8X6XAT7-F1
#
_entry.id   AF-A0A8X6XAT7-F1
#
_cell.length_a   1.000
_cell.length_b   1.000
_cell.length_c   1.000
_cell.angle_alpha   90.00
_cell.angle_beta   90.00
_cell.angle_gamma   90.00
#
_symmetry.space_group_name_H-M   'P 1'
#
loop_
_entity.id
_entity.type
_entity.pdbx_description
1 polymer ?
#
loop_
_entity_poly.entity_id
_entity_poly.type
_entity_poly.pdbx_seq_one_letter_code
_entity_poly.pdbx_strand_id
1 'polypeptide(L)'
;MSENQRIQKIRGFSFPKVAWFTKEHIEETLDYESRDGDIIICSYPKTGTTWLQYIIMQILSKGKEFPSFHDALVNVVPFMEMTGKGPIDEMQGLRIYKHHYPFDMIKRNDKAKYLYIYRHPQDTLVSAYHFFQSVRGENFDFDQFFEEFLTNDVEYGLYLKHVLSFVAHKNDENLLLISYEKLYTNRKEGYLRIAKFLGEEYYQNLVGDESLLNQILEKTSFDYMKKNLPVERPNAKPEESANKINFFRKGGIGDGKNALSPNQIKKIRELANEIMKGTEVLKECRPSGLVVSETDCGAVGSGFESQNGQVSKQLFQENVMATEEQECKIIRGLPFPKAPWFPTKNIEDTLDLVPNDGDIVIASYPKTGTTWLQYIVLQIVSKGELFPSFNDCLSIYAPFLEMKGTSVLEKMEKPRIYKHHCPYNMVKKNDKAKYLYIYRRPEDTVVSYYHFMINLGHDPPDQNEFFAKFLSGNIAYGSYYDHVLSFYDHKDDEGMLLVSYENLLINRKEEVLKIAKFLGDEYYQPLFEDESLLEKILEHTSFDYMKKNLALIHPDPKVEGGERKVNFFRKGVKGDGKQSLTSDQLKQLKDMALEKLKGTELIEEWLKD
;
A
#
# COMPACT_ATOMS: atom_id res chain seq x y z
N MET A 1 -10.82 38.16 21.64
CA MET A 1 -10.79 37.25 20.47
C MET A 1 -10.31 38.06 19.29
N SER A 2 -9.07 37.89 18.84
CA SER A 2 -8.62 38.53 17.60
C SER A 2 -9.31 37.82 16.43
N GLU A 3 -10.12 38.54 15.68
CA GLU A 3 -10.76 38.04 14.46
C GLU A 3 -9.66 37.56 13.49
N ASN A 4 -9.69 36.28 13.09
CA ASN A 4 -8.72 35.74 12.14
C ASN A 4 -8.88 36.47 10.79
N GLN A 5 -7.96 37.38 10.48
CA GLN A 5 -8.06 38.28 9.33
C GLN A 5 -8.01 37.55 7.97
N ARG A 6 -7.66 36.25 7.94
CA ARG A 6 -7.60 35.44 6.71
C ARG A 6 -8.94 34.91 6.26
N ILE A 7 -9.94 34.81 7.14
CA ILE A 7 -11.23 34.20 6.83
C ILE A 7 -12.36 35.22 6.84
N GLN A 8 -13.34 35.03 5.98
CA GLN A 8 -14.65 35.68 6.03
C GLN A 8 -15.70 34.61 6.33
N LYS A 9 -16.67 34.92 7.21
CA LYS A 9 -17.76 34.01 7.54
C LYS A 9 -18.99 34.32 6.68
N ILE A 10 -19.45 33.36 5.91
CA ILE A 10 -20.67 33.46 5.08
C ILE A 10 -21.55 32.27 5.43
N ARG A 11 -22.80 32.54 5.85
CA ARG A 11 -23.72 31.53 6.42
C ARG A 11 -23.09 30.68 7.54
N GLY A 12 -22.22 31.29 8.35
CA GLY A 12 -21.51 30.61 9.44
C GLY A 12 -20.29 29.77 9.01
N PHE A 13 -20.01 29.64 7.71
CA PHE A 13 -18.91 28.86 7.17
C PHE A 13 -17.69 29.74 6.81
N SER A 14 -16.48 29.19 6.95
CA SER A 14 -15.21 29.90 6.72
C SER A 14 -14.84 29.91 5.24
N PHE A 15 -14.63 31.09 4.66
CA PHE A 15 -14.13 31.27 3.29
C PHE A 15 -12.86 32.13 3.27
N PRO A 16 -12.01 32.02 2.23
CA PRO A 16 -10.86 32.91 2.07
C PRO A 16 -11.30 34.38 2.00
N LYS A 17 -10.72 35.24 2.84
CA LYS A 17 -10.82 36.71 2.73
C LYS A 17 -9.70 37.23 1.85
N VAL A 18 -9.95 37.30 0.54
CA VAL A 18 -9.05 37.84 -0.50
C VAL A 18 -9.89 38.56 -1.56
N ALA A 19 -9.28 39.50 -2.30
CA ALA A 19 -10.01 40.41 -3.20
C ALA A 19 -10.82 39.71 -4.31
N TRP A 20 -10.39 38.52 -4.75
CA TRP A 20 -11.03 37.74 -5.81
C TRP A 20 -11.97 36.63 -5.28
N PHE A 21 -12.30 36.63 -3.99
CA PHE A 21 -13.35 35.81 -3.38
C PHE A 21 -14.35 36.75 -2.70
N THR A 22 -15.30 37.28 -3.46
CA THR A 22 -16.26 38.25 -2.94
C THR A 22 -17.38 37.54 -2.19
N LYS A 23 -17.93 38.20 -1.17
CA LYS A 23 -19.09 37.70 -0.45
C LYS A 23 -20.29 37.49 -1.39
N GLU A 24 -20.48 38.39 -2.35
CA GLU A 24 -21.54 38.34 -3.35
C GLU A 24 -21.46 37.06 -4.21
N HIS A 25 -20.29 36.77 -4.82
CA HIS A 25 -20.11 35.56 -5.62
C HIS A 25 -20.36 34.29 -4.82
N ILE A 26 -19.90 34.24 -3.57
CA ILE A 26 -20.11 33.06 -2.71
C ILE A 26 -21.60 32.92 -2.35
N GLU A 27 -22.27 34.01 -1.96
CA GLU A 27 -23.70 33.97 -1.60
C GLU A 27 -24.57 33.54 -2.78
N GLU A 28 -24.34 34.07 -3.98
CA GLU A 28 -25.13 33.69 -5.16
C GLU A 28 -24.87 32.24 -5.61
N THR A 29 -23.63 31.75 -5.46
CA THR A 29 -23.26 30.41 -5.92
C THR A 29 -23.62 29.31 -4.93
N LEU A 30 -23.78 29.63 -3.64
CA LEU A 30 -24.34 28.70 -2.65
C LEU A 30 -25.82 28.36 -2.91
N ASP A 31 -26.55 29.28 -3.55
CA ASP A 31 -27.94 29.03 -3.96
C ASP A 31 -28.05 28.55 -5.42
N TYR A 32 -26.92 28.35 -6.11
CA TYR A 32 -26.92 27.93 -7.50
C TYR A 32 -27.33 26.47 -7.64
N GLU A 33 -28.40 26.22 -8.39
CA GLU A 33 -28.86 24.89 -8.77
C GLU A 33 -28.25 24.50 -10.13
N SER A 34 -27.59 23.34 -10.16
CA SER A 34 -27.02 22.79 -11.39
C SER A 34 -28.11 22.40 -12.40
N ARG A 35 -27.80 22.50 -13.70
CA ARG A 35 -28.70 22.04 -14.77
C ARG A 35 -28.38 20.59 -15.12
N ASP A 36 -29.34 19.95 -15.79
CA ASP A 36 -29.21 18.59 -16.30
C ASP A 36 -27.94 18.49 -17.18
N GLY A 37 -27.10 17.49 -16.93
CA GLY A 37 -25.88 17.24 -17.69
C GLY A 37 -24.65 18.06 -17.28
N ASP A 38 -24.75 18.92 -16.26
CA ASP A 38 -23.58 19.62 -15.71
C ASP A 38 -22.51 18.65 -15.20
N ILE A 39 -21.24 19.03 -15.32
CA ILE A 39 -20.11 18.35 -14.70
C ILE A 39 -19.49 19.28 -13.65
N ILE A 40 -19.53 18.88 -12.38
CA ILE A 40 -19.05 19.69 -11.26
C ILE A 40 -17.83 19.03 -10.62
N ILE A 41 -16.70 19.74 -10.61
CA ILE A 41 -15.50 19.33 -9.88
C ILE A 41 -15.58 19.87 -8.46
N CYS A 42 -15.71 18.97 -7.50
CA CYS A 42 -15.78 19.29 -6.09
C CYS A 42 -14.45 18.88 -5.41
N SER A 43 -13.95 19.68 -4.47
CA SER A 43 -12.76 19.29 -3.71
C SER A 43 -12.54 20.21 -2.52
N TYR A 44 -11.98 19.71 -1.41
CA TYR A 44 -11.28 20.62 -0.49
C TYR A 44 -10.01 21.19 -1.17
N PRO A 45 -9.58 22.43 -0.89
CA PRO A 45 -8.35 22.97 -1.48
C PRO A 45 -7.16 22.02 -1.31
N LYS A 46 -6.32 21.93 -2.36
CA LYS A 46 -5.02 21.20 -2.34
C LYS A 46 -5.10 19.66 -2.29
N THR A 47 -6.27 19.11 -2.53
CA THR A 47 -6.48 17.67 -2.69
C THR A 47 -6.25 17.17 -4.12
N GLY A 48 -6.06 18.07 -5.10
CA GLY A 48 -5.80 17.68 -6.49
C GLY A 48 -6.71 18.31 -7.53
N THR A 49 -7.44 19.37 -7.18
CA THR A 49 -8.42 20.07 -8.05
C THR A 49 -7.87 20.40 -9.44
N THR A 50 -6.70 21.04 -9.51
CA THR A 50 -6.06 21.38 -10.79
C THR A 50 -5.75 20.14 -11.60
N TRP A 51 -5.34 19.05 -10.97
CA TRP A 51 -5.02 17.84 -11.69
C TRP A 51 -6.29 17.19 -12.27
N LEU A 52 -7.33 17.03 -11.46
CA LEU A 52 -8.62 16.49 -11.90
C LEU A 52 -9.26 17.34 -13.01
N GLN A 53 -9.19 18.68 -12.88
CA GLN A 53 -9.65 19.61 -13.90
C GLN A 53 -9.03 19.32 -15.26
N TYR A 54 -7.70 19.24 -15.32
CA TYR A 54 -7.00 19.04 -16.58
C TYR A 54 -7.19 17.63 -17.15
N ILE A 55 -7.40 16.63 -16.30
CA ILE A 55 -7.81 15.27 -16.72
C ILE A 55 -9.15 15.32 -17.44
N ILE A 56 -10.17 15.90 -16.81
CA ILE A 56 -11.51 15.98 -17.39
C ILE A 56 -11.47 16.78 -18.69
N MET A 57 -10.77 17.93 -18.72
CA MET A 57 -10.62 18.71 -19.95
C MET A 57 -9.97 17.92 -21.09
N GLN A 58 -8.95 17.12 -20.81
CA GLN A 58 -8.31 16.28 -21.83
C GLN A 58 -9.23 15.18 -22.36
N ILE A 59 -10.02 14.56 -21.47
CA ILE A 59 -11.01 13.53 -21.84
C ILE A 59 -12.10 14.13 -22.72
N LEU A 60 -12.69 15.26 -22.29
CA LEU A 60 -13.78 15.92 -22.99
C LEU A 60 -13.35 16.49 -24.36
N SER A 61 -12.11 16.98 -24.43
CA SER A 61 -11.58 17.61 -25.65
C SER A 61 -10.88 16.63 -26.60
N LYS A 62 -10.74 15.36 -26.22
CA LYS A 62 -9.99 14.33 -26.96
C LYS A 62 -8.54 14.74 -27.22
N GLY A 63 -7.82 15.12 -26.16
CA GLY A 63 -6.37 15.36 -26.24
C GLY A 63 -5.96 16.71 -26.85
N LYS A 64 -6.89 17.65 -27.06
CA LYS A 64 -6.58 18.98 -27.61
C LYS A 64 -5.66 19.78 -26.69
N GLU A 65 -5.05 20.83 -27.23
CA GLU A 65 -4.17 21.71 -26.46
C GLU A 65 -4.90 22.40 -25.31
N PHE A 66 -4.17 22.64 -24.23
CA PHE A 66 -4.73 23.32 -23.07
C PHE A 66 -4.97 24.79 -23.36
N PRO A 67 -6.09 25.36 -22.90
CA PRO A 67 -6.22 26.80 -22.78
C PRO A 67 -5.18 27.32 -21.77
N SER A 68 -4.90 28.63 -21.82
CA SER A 68 -4.09 29.27 -20.77
C SER A 68 -4.70 29.02 -19.39
N PHE A 69 -3.89 29.05 -18.32
CA PHE A 69 -4.42 28.81 -16.96
C PHE A 69 -5.54 29.80 -16.58
N HIS A 70 -5.41 31.07 -16.97
CA HIS A 70 -6.43 32.08 -16.72
C HIS A 70 -7.73 31.75 -17.45
N ASP A 71 -7.63 31.42 -18.74
CA ASP A 71 -8.78 31.04 -19.56
C ASP A 71 -9.43 29.74 -19.06
N ALA A 72 -8.62 28.78 -18.59
CA ALA A 72 -9.08 27.56 -17.94
C ALA A 72 -9.89 27.85 -16.65
N LEU A 73 -9.49 28.86 -15.87
CA LEU A 73 -10.10 29.21 -14.58
C LEU A 73 -11.37 30.06 -14.73
N VAL A 74 -11.47 30.88 -15.78
CA VAL A 74 -12.55 31.85 -15.96
C VAL A 74 -13.58 31.38 -16.98
N ASN A 75 -13.16 30.80 -18.11
CA ASN A 75 -14.04 30.55 -19.25
C ASN A 75 -14.29 29.06 -19.52
N VAL A 76 -13.32 28.18 -19.24
CA VAL A 76 -13.44 26.75 -19.58
C VAL A 76 -13.94 25.90 -18.42
N VAL A 77 -13.40 26.10 -17.21
CA VAL A 77 -13.86 25.44 -15.97
C VAL A 77 -13.96 26.50 -14.88
N PRO A 78 -14.99 27.38 -14.92
CA PRO A 78 -15.15 28.49 -13.99
C PRO A 78 -15.06 28.02 -12.53
N PHE A 79 -14.28 28.74 -11.72
CA PHE A 79 -14.29 28.56 -10.27
C PHE A 79 -15.36 29.47 -9.67
N MET A 80 -16.49 28.90 -9.26
CA MET A 80 -17.71 29.69 -9.04
C MET A 80 -17.57 30.66 -7.85
N GLU A 81 -16.84 30.29 -6.80
CA GLU A 81 -16.51 31.18 -5.68
C GLU A 81 -15.74 32.45 -6.10
N MET A 82 -14.96 32.35 -7.18
CA MET A 82 -14.16 33.46 -7.70
C MET A 82 -14.91 34.26 -8.75
N THR A 83 -15.67 33.57 -9.60
CA THR A 83 -16.21 34.13 -10.86
C THR A 83 -17.71 34.41 -10.81
N GLY A 84 -18.39 33.95 -9.75
CA GLY A 84 -19.84 33.99 -9.66
C GLY A 84 -20.51 32.96 -10.56
N LYS A 85 -21.83 33.07 -10.70
CA LYS A 85 -22.63 32.17 -11.56
C LYS A 85 -22.67 32.60 -13.03
N GLY A 86 -22.35 33.86 -13.32
CA GLY A 86 -22.46 34.47 -14.66
C GLY A 86 -21.77 33.66 -15.76
N PRO A 87 -20.45 33.38 -15.66
CA PRO A 87 -19.75 32.60 -16.67
C PRO A 87 -20.33 31.19 -16.89
N ILE A 88 -20.86 30.56 -15.84
CA ILE A 88 -21.49 29.23 -15.90
C ILE A 88 -22.85 29.29 -16.64
N ASP A 89 -23.60 30.38 -16.43
CA ASP A 89 -24.89 30.60 -17.07
C ASP A 89 -24.75 30.86 -18.58
N GLU A 90 -23.64 31.47 -19.00
CA GLU A 90 -23.32 31.81 -20.39
C GLU A 90 -22.72 30.65 -21.20
N MET A 91 -22.22 29.59 -20.55
CA MET A 91 -21.63 28.43 -21.24
C MET A 91 -22.60 27.81 -22.25
N GLN A 92 -22.09 27.55 -23.46
CA GLN A 92 -22.82 26.86 -24.53
C GLN A 92 -22.40 25.40 -24.61
N GLY A 93 -23.35 24.47 -24.70
CA GLY A 93 -23.10 23.03 -24.77
C GLY A 93 -22.78 22.41 -23.41
N LEU A 94 -21.74 21.57 -23.35
CA LEU A 94 -21.37 20.87 -22.12
C LEU A 94 -20.84 21.86 -21.08
N ARG A 95 -21.47 21.91 -19.91
CA ARG A 95 -21.12 22.84 -18.85
C ARG A 95 -20.27 22.14 -17.80
N ILE A 96 -19.11 22.71 -17.52
CA ILE A 96 -18.19 22.19 -16.52
C ILE A 96 -17.67 23.34 -15.66
N TYR A 97 -17.73 23.19 -14.34
CA TYR A 97 -17.24 24.19 -13.39
C TYR A 97 -16.78 23.50 -12.10
N LYS A 98 -16.24 24.27 -11.17
CA LYS A 98 -15.69 23.74 -9.92
C LYS A 98 -16.01 24.59 -8.71
N HIS A 99 -16.01 23.95 -7.55
CA HIS A 99 -16.08 24.60 -6.25
C HIS A 99 -15.37 23.81 -5.14
N HIS A 100 -15.28 24.44 -3.99
CA HIS A 100 -14.73 23.97 -2.72
C HIS A 100 -15.76 23.96 -1.60
N TYR A 101 -17.06 24.07 -1.93
CA TYR A 101 -18.13 23.86 -0.97
C TYR A 101 -18.22 22.39 -0.49
N PRO A 102 -18.52 22.16 0.80
CA PRO A 102 -18.92 20.85 1.30
C PRO A 102 -20.28 20.44 0.71
N PHE A 103 -20.56 19.14 0.69
CA PHE A 103 -21.72 18.59 0.00
C PHE A 103 -23.06 19.12 0.55
N ASP A 104 -23.14 19.38 1.85
CA ASP A 104 -24.36 19.87 2.51
C ASP A 104 -24.69 21.34 2.19
N MET A 105 -23.76 22.07 1.56
CA MET A 105 -23.92 23.49 1.24
C MET A 105 -24.37 23.76 -0.19
N ILE A 106 -24.42 22.74 -1.05
CA ILE A 106 -24.76 22.90 -2.48
C ILE A 106 -26.21 22.51 -2.78
N LYS A 107 -26.83 23.21 -3.72
CA LYS A 107 -28.06 22.74 -4.36
C LYS A 107 -27.71 21.67 -5.40
N ARG A 108 -28.36 20.52 -5.30
CA ARG A 108 -28.02 19.34 -6.10
C ARG A 108 -29.09 19.08 -7.14
N ASN A 109 -28.64 18.63 -8.31
CA ASN A 109 -29.49 18.09 -9.36
C ASN A 109 -29.07 16.64 -9.62
N ASP A 110 -30.01 15.71 -9.52
CA ASP A 110 -29.76 14.27 -9.68
C ASP A 110 -29.30 13.89 -11.10
N LYS A 111 -29.45 14.79 -12.08
CA LYS A 111 -29.00 14.63 -13.46
C LYS A 111 -27.68 15.36 -13.77
N ALA A 112 -27.12 16.09 -12.81
CA ALA A 112 -25.78 16.62 -12.90
C ALA A 112 -24.76 15.60 -12.35
N LYS A 113 -23.50 15.68 -12.77
CA LYS A 113 -22.42 14.76 -12.38
C LYS A 113 -21.43 15.48 -11.47
N TYR A 114 -21.22 14.94 -10.28
CA TYR A 114 -20.30 15.48 -9.28
C TYR A 114 -19.04 14.61 -9.21
N LEU A 115 -17.86 15.21 -9.34
CA LEU A 115 -16.57 14.51 -9.19
C LEU A 115 -15.85 15.11 -8.00
N TYR A 116 -15.78 14.37 -6.89
CA TYR A 116 -15.14 14.83 -5.67
C TYR A 116 -13.76 14.22 -5.49
N ILE A 117 -12.71 15.04 -5.52
CA ILE A 117 -11.35 14.60 -5.21
C ILE A 117 -10.95 14.93 -3.77
N TYR A 118 -10.44 13.91 -3.06
CA TYR A 118 -9.89 14.02 -1.72
C TYR A 118 -8.48 13.42 -1.67
N ARG A 119 -7.74 13.72 -0.60
CA ARG A 119 -6.32 13.38 -0.47
C ARG A 119 -5.95 13.05 0.98
N HIS A 120 -4.83 12.38 1.22
CA HIS A 120 -4.35 12.15 2.58
C HIS A 120 -4.27 13.47 3.40
N PRO A 121 -4.77 13.52 4.66
CA PRO A 121 -4.89 14.77 5.43
C PRO A 121 -3.54 15.44 5.70
N GLN A 122 -2.49 14.66 5.95
CA GLN A 122 -1.14 15.19 6.19
C GLN A 122 -0.57 15.90 4.95
N ASP A 123 -0.72 15.28 3.78
CA ASP A 123 -0.26 15.86 2.51
C ASP A 123 -1.08 17.10 2.14
N THR A 124 -2.39 17.06 2.43
CA THR A 124 -3.31 18.18 2.20
C THR A 124 -2.92 19.37 3.07
N LEU A 125 -2.68 19.17 4.37
CA LEU A 125 -2.25 20.21 5.30
C LEU A 125 -0.96 20.88 4.83
N VAL A 126 0.10 20.10 4.56
CA VAL A 126 1.39 20.65 4.12
C VAL A 126 1.26 21.37 2.78
N SER A 127 0.44 20.85 1.86
CA SER A 127 0.19 21.54 0.60
C SER A 127 -0.64 22.81 0.77
N ALA A 128 -1.57 22.87 1.72
CA ALA A 128 -2.39 24.04 2.04
C ALA A 128 -1.54 25.14 2.67
N TYR A 129 -0.69 24.79 3.64
CA TYR A 129 0.23 25.69 4.31
C TYR A 129 1.09 26.47 3.30
N HIS A 130 1.79 25.77 2.40
CA HIS A 130 2.63 26.44 1.41
C HIS A 130 1.83 27.23 0.37
N PHE A 131 0.65 26.74 0.00
CA PHE A 131 -0.18 27.41 -0.98
C PHE A 131 -0.74 28.73 -0.47
N PHE A 132 -1.35 28.73 0.72
CA PHE A 132 -1.97 29.94 1.26
C PHE A 132 -0.95 31.03 1.57
N GLN A 133 0.25 30.68 2.02
CA GLN A 133 1.38 31.61 2.13
C GLN A 133 1.73 32.24 0.77
N SER A 134 1.90 31.42 -0.27
CA SER A 134 2.24 31.90 -1.62
C SER A 134 1.16 32.78 -2.23
N VAL A 135 -0.12 32.44 -1.99
CA VAL A 135 -1.27 33.21 -2.47
C VAL A 135 -1.36 34.57 -1.80
N ARG A 136 -1.10 34.65 -0.49
CA ARG A 136 -1.21 35.89 0.28
C ARG A 136 0.07 36.72 0.30
N GLY A 137 1.21 36.12 -0.05
CA GLY A 137 2.51 36.78 0.13
C GLY A 137 2.86 36.99 1.60
N GLU A 138 2.34 36.13 2.47
CA GLU A 138 2.50 36.18 3.92
C GLU A 138 3.29 34.94 4.39
N ASN A 139 4.09 35.09 5.45
CA ASN A 139 4.72 33.97 6.12
C ASN A 139 3.84 33.54 7.28
N PHE A 140 3.47 32.26 7.30
CA PHE A 140 2.66 31.69 8.37
C PHE A 140 3.56 30.97 9.36
N ASP A 141 3.16 30.98 10.64
CA ASP A 141 3.68 30.02 11.58
C ASP A 141 3.06 28.64 11.29
N PHE A 142 3.90 27.62 11.14
CA PHE A 142 3.44 26.28 10.75
C PHE A 142 2.61 25.62 11.85
N ASP A 143 3.01 25.77 13.11
CA ASP A 143 2.33 25.13 14.23
C ASP A 143 0.98 25.81 14.49
N GLN A 144 0.90 27.13 14.36
CA GLN A 144 -0.37 27.86 14.38
C GLN A 144 -1.29 27.40 13.23
N PHE A 145 -0.78 27.34 11.99
CA PHE A 145 -1.57 26.88 10.85
C PHE A 145 -2.04 25.43 11.03
N PHE A 146 -1.20 24.58 11.62
CA PHE A 146 -1.55 23.20 11.95
C PHE A 146 -2.75 23.14 12.91
N GLU A 147 -2.74 23.90 14.01
CA GLU A 147 -3.86 23.89 14.97
C GLU A 147 -5.16 24.44 14.33
N GLU A 148 -5.06 25.49 13.51
CA GLU A 148 -6.20 26.07 12.79
C GLU A 148 -6.82 25.07 11.78
N PHE A 149 -5.98 24.30 11.09
CA PHE A 149 -6.41 23.26 10.16
C PHE A 149 -7.22 22.14 10.85
N LEU A 150 -6.99 21.90 12.14
CA LEU A 150 -7.69 20.89 12.93
C LEU A 150 -8.93 21.42 13.69
N THR A 151 -9.05 22.74 13.85
CA THR A 151 -10.08 23.36 14.72
C THR A 151 -11.18 24.11 13.97
N ASN A 152 -11.28 23.94 12.64
CA ASN A 152 -12.28 24.58 11.76
C ASN A 152 -12.04 26.09 11.50
N ASP A 153 -10.91 26.61 11.97
CA ASP A 153 -10.51 28.02 11.85
C ASP A 153 -9.57 28.28 10.65
N VAL A 154 -9.77 27.50 9.58
CA VAL A 154 -9.09 27.59 8.28
C VAL A 154 -10.11 27.82 7.16
N GLU A 155 -9.66 28.31 6.00
CA GLU A 155 -10.49 28.41 4.80
C GLU A 155 -11.14 27.06 4.44
N TYR A 156 -12.45 27.06 4.22
CA TYR A 156 -13.29 25.88 3.94
C TYR A 156 -13.46 24.89 5.11
N GLY A 157 -13.11 25.33 6.32
CA GLY A 157 -13.39 24.59 7.54
C GLY A 157 -12.56 23.31 7.69
N LEU A 158 -13.01 22.43 8.58
CA LEU A 158 -12.29 21.22 8.94
C LEU A 158 -12.29 20.21 7.80
N TYR A 159 -11.11 19.95 7.23
CA TYR A 159 -10.90 19.06 6.09
C TYR A 159 -11.63 17.71 6.21
N LEU A 160 -11.52 17.04 7.37
CA LEU A 160 -12.12 15.72 7.56
C LEU A 160 -13.65 15.77 7.50
N LYS A 161 -14.28 16.81 8.04
CA LYS A 161 -15.74 17.02 7.91
C LYS A 161 -16.13 17.33 6.48
N HIS A 162 -15.30 18.09 5.77
CA HIS A 162 -15.51 18.35 4.35
C HIS A 162 -15.52 17.06 3.53
N VAL A 163 -14.55 16.16 3.74
CA VAL A 163 -14.52 14.84 3.09
C VAL A 163 -15.73 14.00 3.49
N LEU A 164 -16.05 13.95 4.79
CA LEU A 164 -17.19 13.17 5.30
C LEU A 164 -18.50 13.56 4.64
N SER A 165 -18.72 14.85 4.39
CA SER A 165 -19.95 15.35 3.72
C SER A 165 -20.18 14.69 2.35
N PHE A 166 -19.12 14.44 1.58
CA PHE A 166 -19.22 13.74 0.29
C PHE A 166 -19.26 12.22 0.46
N VAL A 167 -18.50 11.67 1.42
CA VAL A 167 -18.44 10.22 1.66
C VAL A 167 -19.78 9.66 2.15
N ALA A 168 -20.56 10.45 2.88
CA ALA A 168 -21.92 10.10 3.28
C ALA A 168 -22.84 9.79 2.07
N HIS A 169 -22.49 10.33 0.90
CA HIS A 169 -23.23 10.22 -0.37
C HIS A 169 -22.57 9.29 -1.38
N LYS A 170 -21.64 8.43 -0.95
CA LYS A 170 -20.88 7.51 -1.83
C LYS A 170 -21.71 6.59 -2.73
N ASN A 171 -23.00 6.39 -2.39
CA ASN A 171 -23.91 5.53 -3.14
C ASN A 171 -24.75 6.32 -4.16
N ASP A 172 -24.65 7.65 -4.19
CA ASP A 172 -25.34 8.49 -5.17
C ASP A 172 -24.72 8.22 -6.55
N GLU A 173 -25.52 7.73 -7.50
CA GLU A 173 -25.03 7.30 -8.83
C GLU A 173 -24.37 8.43 -9.64
N ASN A 174 -24.74 9.67 -9.32
CA ASN A 174 -24.24 10.88 -9.94
C ASN A 174 -23.09 11.55 -9.17
N LEU A 175 -22.49 10.85 -8.18
CA LEU A 175 -21.29 11.28 -7.45
C LEU A 175 -20.13 10.29 -7.64
N LEU A 176 -19.01 10.78 -8.14
CA LEU A 176 -17.75 10.04 -8.22
C LEU A 176 -16.76 10.50 -7.16
N LEU A 177 -16.53 9.65 -6.16
CA LEU A 177 -15.44 9.83 -5.19
C LEU A 177 -14.09 9.40 -5.78
N ILE A 178 -13.10 10.30 -5.70
CA ILE A 178 -11.77 10.16 -6.29
C ILE A 178 -10.71 10.39 -5.20
N SER A 179 -9.95 9.35 -4.88
CA SER A 179 -8.78 9.45 -4.02
C SER A 179 -7.58 9.90 -4.86
N TYR A 180 -6.92 11.00 -4.46
CA TYR A 180 -5.72 11.51 -5.13
C TYR A 180 -4.63 10.44 -5.19
N GLU A 181 -4.43 9.71 -4.09
CA GLU A 181 -3.43 8.65 -3.97
C GLU A 181 -3.71 7.49 -4.95
N LYS A 182 -4.98 7.08 -5.07
CA LYS A 182 -5.37 6.03 -6.02
C LYS A 182 -5.24 6.50 -7.46
N LEU A 183 -5.71 7.71 -7.77
CA LEU A 183 -5.58 8.29 -9.09
C LEU A 183 -4.10 8.43 -9.50
N TYR A 184 -3.23 8.82 -8.57
CA TYR A 184 -1.79 8.99 -8.79
C TYR A 184 -1.09 7.66 -9.06
N THR A 185 -1.41 6.63 -8.29
CA THR A 185 -0.76 5.32 -8.42
C THR A 185 -1.30 4.47 -9.57
N ASN A 186 -2.53 4.72 -10.01
CA ASN A 186 -3.15 4.02 -11.14
C ASN A 186 -3.86 4.99 -12.09
N ARG A 187 -3.06 5.77 -12.83
CA ARG A 187 -3.57 6.85 -13.71
C ARG A 187 -4.43 6.31 -14.86
N LYS A 188 -4.03 5.20 -15.51
CA LYS A 188 -4.75 4.64 -16.67
C LYS A 188 -6.18 4.25 -16.27
N GLU A 189 -6.32 3.42 -15.23
CA GLU A 189 -7.63 2.98 -14.76
C GLU A 189 -8.44 4.13 -14.15
N GLY A 190 -7.79 5.03 -13.41
CA GLY A 190 -8.44 6.22 -12.88
C GLY A 190 -9.05 7.09 -13.97
N TYR A 191 -8.38 7.24 -15.13
CA TYR A 191 -8.87 8.05 -16.24
C TYR A 191 -10.00 7.34 -16.99
N LEU A 192 -9.91 6.01 -17.13
CA LEU A 192 -11.00 5.20 -17.67
C LEU A 192 -12.25 5.27 -16.78
N ARG A 193 -12.11 5.19 -15.46
CA ARG A 193 -13.21 5.34 -14.50
C ARG A 193 -13.84 6.73 -14.56
N ILE A 194 -13.01 7.79 -14.64
CA ILE A 194 -13.50 9.16 -14.84
C ILE A 194 -14.23 9.27 -16.18
N ALA A 195 -13.66 8.77 -17.27
CA ALA A 195 -14.28 8.81 -18.59
C ALA A 195 -15.63 8.08 -18.62
N LYS A 196 -15.71 6.89 -18.03
CA LYS A 196 -16.95 6.12 -17.91
C LYS A 196 -18.03 6.87 -17.14
N PHE A 197 -17.64 7.51 -16.03
CA PHE A 197 -18.56 8.34 -15.26
C PHE A 197 -19.04 9.57 -16.04
N LEU A 198 -18.14 10.22 -16.79
CA LEU A 198 -18.47 11.34 -17.68
C LEU A 198 -19.40 10.92 -18.82
N GLY A 199 -19.32 9.67 -19.29
CA GLY A 199 -20.22 9.09 -20.27
C GLY A 199 -19.58 7.96 -21.08
N GLU A 200 -20.41 7.02 -21.56
CA GLU A 200 -19.93 5.84 -22.29
C GLU A 200 -19.12 6.22 -23.54
N GLU A 201 -19.49 7.30 -24.24
CA GLU A 201 -18.74 7.78 -25.40
C GLU A 201 -17.28 8.15 -25.05
N TYR A 202 -17.04 8.75 -23.88
CA TYR A 202 -15.69 9.14 -23.46
C TYR A 202 -14.87 7.92 -23.07
N TYR A 203 -15.49 6.94 -22.41
CA TYR A 203 -14.84 5.67 -22.10
C TYR A 203 -14.42 4.93 -23.38
N GLN A 204 -15.33 4.81 -24.35
CA GLN A 204 -15.04 4.14 -25.62
C GLN A 204 -13.96 4.87 -26.44
N ASN A 205 -13.93 6.21 -26.42
CA ASN A 205 -12.84 6.97 -27.04
C ASN A 205 -11.47 6.60 -26.44
N LEU A 206 -11.36 6.39 -25.12
CA LEU A 206 -10.08 6.07 -24.48
C LEU A 206 -9.69 4.60 -24.59
N VAL A 207 -10.66 3.67 -24.55
CA VAL A 207 -10.40 2.24 -24.69
C VAL A 207 -10.07 1.88 -26.15
N GLY A 208 -10.75 2.51 -27.10
CA GLY A 208 -10.53 2.30 -28.54
C GLY A 208 -9.31 3.00 -29.12
N ASP A 209 -8.72 3.96 -28.41
CA ASP A 209 -7.55 4.72 -28.85
C ASP A 209 -6.50 4.83 -27.73
N GLU A 210 -5.61 3.84 -27.69
CA GLU A 210 -4.52 3.81 -26.71
C GLU A 210 -3.54 4.98 -26.90
N SER A 211 -3.40 5.51 -28.12
CA SER A 211 -2.56 6.68 -28.39
C SER A 211 -3.14 7.92 -27.71
N LEU A 212 -4.45 8.15 -27.84
CA LEU A 212 -5.15 9.22 -27.14
C LEU A 212 -5.00 9.07 -25.62
N LEU A 213 -5.20 7.88 -25.07
CA LEU A 213 -5.05 7.64 -23.63
C LEU A 213 -3.63 7.94 -23.14
N ASN A 214 -2.60 7.50 -23.87
CA ASN A 214 -1.21 7.80 -23.54
C ASN A 214 -0.88 9.29 -23.64
N GLN A 215 -1.40 9.98 -24.66
CA GLN A 215 -1.26 11.42 -24.82
C GLN A 215 -1.87 12.18 -23.63
N ILE A 216 -3.07 11.79 -23.20
CA ILE A 216 -3.73 12.39 -22.03
C ILE A 216 -2.88 12.16 -20.78
N LEU A 217 -2.40 10.93 -20.55
CA LEU A 217 -1.54 10.57 -19.40
C LEU A 217 -0.24 11.37 -19.35
N GLU A 218 0.34 11.68 -20.51
CA GLU A 218 1.53 12.53 -20.63
C GLU A 218 1.19 13.99 -20.32
N LYS A 219 0.17 14.55 -21.00
CA LYS A 219 -0.24 15.96 -20.86
C LYS A 219 -0.69 16.33 -19.45
N THR A 220 -1.24 15.38 -18.70
CA THR A 220 -1.67 15.57 -17.32
C THR A 220 -0.65 15.06 -16.29
N SER A 221 0.57 14.70 -16.72
CA SER A 221 1.66 14.39 -15.80
C SER A 221 2.13 15.65 -15.06
N PHE A 222 2.66 15.47 -13.85
CA PHE A 222 3.15 16.60 -13.06
C PHE A 222 4.22 17.41 -13.80
N ASP A 223 5.17 16.73 -14.44
CA ASP A 223 6.27 17.38 -15.16
C ASP A 223 5.78 18.15 -16.38
N TYR A 224 4.87 17.56 -17.16
CA TYR A 224 4.28 18.24 -18.31
C TYR A 224 3.47 19.46 -17.86
N MET A 225 2.58 19.30 -16.89
CA MET A 225 1.75 20.41 -16.40
C MET A 225 2.60 21.52 -15.78
N LYS A 226 3.62 21.18 -14.97
CA LYS A 226 4.54 22.15 -14.37
C LYS A 226 5.32 22.94 -15.44
N LYS A 227 5.70 22.29 -16.54
CA LYS A 227 6.42 22.92 -17.65
C LYS A 227 5.51 23.80 -18.51
N ASN A 228 4.30 23.34 -18.81
CA ASN A 228 3.45 23.92 -19.85
C ASN A 228 2.29 24.79 -19.31
N LEU A 229 2.08 24.84 -18.00
CA LEU A 229 1.05 25.67 -17.35
C LEU A 229 1.67 26.67 -16.35
N PRO A 230 2.51 27.62 -16.81
CA PRO A 230 2.99 28.69 -15.95
C PRO A 230 1.81 29.53 -15.46
N VAL A 231 1.78 29.84 -14.15
CA VAL A 231 0.67 30.57 -13.53
C VAL A 231 1.06 32.01 -13.25
N GLU A 232 0.32 32.93 -13.85
CA GLU A 232 0.31 34.35 -13.50
C GLU A 232 -0.83 34.60 -12.49
N ARG A 233 -0.63 35.51 -11.52
CA ARG A 233 -1.71 35.90 -10.60
C ARG A 233 -2.85 36.55 -11.39
N PRO A 234 -4.13 36.22 -11.12
CA PRO A 234 -5.24 37.00 -11.64
C PRO A 234 -5.05 38.47 -11.25
N ASN A 235 -5.10 39.39 -12.23
CA ASN A 235 -4.93 40.84 -12.07
C ASN A 235 -3.53 41.35 -11.64
N ALA A 236 -2.44 40.61 -11.92
CA ALA A 236 -1.09 41.15 -11.73
C ALA A 236 -0.82 42.34 -12.68
N LYS A 237 -0.30 43.45 -12.13
CA LYS A 237 0.21 44.54 -12.97
C LYS A 237 1.47 44.04 -13.73
N PRO A 238 1.66 44.40 -15.01
CA PRO A 238 2.76 43.90 -15.84
C PRO A 238 4.17 44.12 -15.26
N GLU A 239 4.33 45.09 -14.36
CA GLU A 239 5.63 45.51 -13.81
C GLU A 239 6.08 44.69 -12.58
N GLU A 240 5.22 43.83 -12.00
CA GLU A 240 5.54 43.00 -10.83
C GLU A 240 5.95 41.57 -11.24
N SER A 241 7.14 41.42 -11.82
CA SER A 241 7.72 40.12 -12.22
C SER A 241 8.03 39.17 -11.04
N ALA A 242 7.83 39.60 -9.79
CA ALA A 242 8.15 38.85 -8.57
C ALA A 242 7.03 37.92 -8.06
N ASN A 243 5.82 37.94 -8.64
CA ASN A 243 4.63 37.32 -8.03
C ASN A 243 4.04 36.15 -8.84
N LYS A 244 4.81 35.06 -9.04
CA LYS A 244 4.28 33.78 -9.56
C LYS A 244 3.67 32.95 -8.43
N ILE A 245 2.40 32.53 -8.53
CA ILE A 245 1.84 31.54 -7.59
C ILE A 245 2.30 30.15 -8.02
N ASN A 246 3.00 29.44 -7.15
CA ASN A 246 3.46 28.10 -7.47
C ASN A 246 2.40 27.04 -7.14
N PHE A 247 1.56 26.68 -8.12
CA PHE A 247 0.61 25.56 -7.99
C PHE A 247 1.30 24.18 -8.01
N PHE A 248 2.52 24.09 -8.55
CA PHE A 248 3.26 22.85 -8.78
C PHE A 248 4.49 22.73 -7.86
N ARG A 249 4.26 22.28 -6.62
CA ARG A 249 5.33 22.14 -5.61
C ARG A 249 6.18 20.88 -5.82
N LYS A 250 5.61 19.70 -5.48
CA LYS A 250 6.31 18.40 -5.53
C LYS A 250 5.55 17.29 -6.25
N GLY A 251 4.22 17.40 -6.40
CA GLY A 251 3.44 16.51 -7.27
C GLY A 251 3.39 15.03 -6.91
N GLY A 252 3.79 14.64 -5.69
CA GLY A 252 3.82 13.25 -5.24
C GLY A 252 3.10 13.04 -3.91
N ILE A 253 3.09 11.80 -3.43
CA ILE A 253 2.45 11.34 -2.19
C ILE A 253 3.50 11.24 -1.07
N GLY A 254 3.12 11.54 0.18
CA GLY A 254 3.88 11.21 1.38
C GLY A 254 4.79 12.32 1.91
N ASP A 255 4.75 13.52 1.33
CA ASP A 255 5.53 14.66 1.82
C ASP A 255 5.05 15.15 3.19
N GLY A 256 3.79 14.89 3.55
CA GLY A 256 3.20 15.19 4.85
C GLY A 256 3.96 14.55 6.01
N LYS A 257 4.42 13.30 5.85
CA LYS A 257 5.16 12.57 6.89
C LYS A 257 6.53 13.18 7.18
N ASN A 258 7.15 13.81 6.18
CA ASN A 258 8.49 14.38 6.32
C ASN A 258 8.48 15.78 6.93
N ALA A 259 7.32 16.44 6.96
CA ALA A 259 7.17 17.83 7.42
C ALA A 259 6.47 17.96 8.78
N LEU A 260 5.82 16.90 9.27
CA LEU A 260 5.07 16.91 10.53
C LEU A 260 5.83 16.18 11.64
N SER A 261 5.78 16.71 12.85
CA SER A 261 6.28 16.02 14.03
C SER A 261 5.43 14.78 14.38
N PRO A 262 5.97 13.80 15.12
CA PRO A 262 5.21 12.63 15.58
C PRO A 262 3.93 13.00 16.35
N ASN A 263 3.98 14.07 17.16
CA ASN A 263 2.82 14.56 17.92
C ASN A 263 1.73 15.14 17.01
N GLN A 264 2.12 15.91 15.98
CA GLN A 264 1.19 16.44 14.98
C GLN A 264 0.52 15.31 14.17
N ILE A 265 1.31 14.29 13.79
CA ILE A 265 0.80 13.08 13.13
C ILE A 265 -0.23 12.36 14.01
N LYS A 266 0.07 12.21 15.32
CA LYS A 266 -0.84 11.60 16.31
C LYS A 266 -2.17 12.36 16.39
N LYS A 267 -2.13 13.69 16.55
CA LYS A 267 -3.33 14.55 16.59
C LYS A 267 -4.22 14.41 15.35
N ILE A 268 -3.62 14.43 14.15
CA ILE A 268 -4.36 14.23 12.89
C ILE A 268 -5.06 12.87 12.88
N ARG A 269 -4.37 11.81 13.34
CA ARG A 269 -4.92 10.46 13.38
C ARG A 269 -6.08 10.33 14.34
N GLU A 270 -5.94 10.85 15.56
CA GLU A 270 -7.00 10.82 16.57
C GLU A 270 -8.26 11.51 16.05
N LEU A 271 -8.10 12.71 15.46
CA LEU A 271 -9.20 13.44 14.86
C LEU A 271 -9.83 12.70 13.67
N ALA A 272 -9.02 12.06 12.81
CA ALA A 272 -9.53 11.24 11.72
C ALA A 272 -10.33 10.03 12.23
N ASN A 273 -9.82 9.31 13.24
CA ASN A 273 -10.51 8.18 13.85
C ASN A 273 -11.84 8.59 14.49
N GLU A 274 -11.92 9.78 15.09
CA GLU A 274 -13.15 10.33 15.65
C GLU A 274 -14.16 10.66 14.53
N ILE A 275 -13.77 11.48 13.56
CA ILE A 275 -14.69 12.05 12.57
C ILE A 275 -15.08 11.05 11.49
N MET A 276 -14.12 10.26 11.00
CA MET A 276 -14.31 9.37 9.84
C MET A 276 -14.68 7.94 10.27
N LYS A 277 -15.03 7.72 11.54
CA LYS A 277 -15.36 6.40 12.08
C LYS A 277 -16.40 5.69 11.22
N GLY A 278 -16.11 4.44 10.86
CA GLY A 278 -17.02 3.61 10.05
C GLY A 278 -17.03 3.92 8.55
N THR A 279 -16.28 4.94 8.10
CA THR A 279 -16.11 5.21 6.66
C THR A 279 -14.94 4.42 6.08
N GLU A 280 -15.04 4.02 4.82
CA GLU A 280 -13.95 3.40 4.08
C GLU A 280 -12.77 4.36 3.84
N VAL A 281 -13.04 5.67 3.81
CA VAL A 281 -12.02 6.72 3.62
C VAL A 281 -11.15 6.91 4.86
N LEU A 282 -11.59 6.49 6.05
CA LEU A 282 -10.74 6.47 7.25
C LEU A 282 -9.48 5.62 7.04
N LYS A 283 -9.58 4.50 6.31
CA LYS A 283 -8.43 3.67 5.96
C LYS A 283 -7.43 4.41 5.08
N GLU A 284 -7.91 5.37 4.30
CA GLU A 284 -7.10 6.23 3.42
C GLU A 284 -6.57 7.49 4.13
N CYS A 285 -7.13 7.85 5.28
CA CYS A 285 -6.68 8.97 6.13
C CYS A 285 -5.65 8.56 7.19
N ARG A 286 -5.41 7.26 7.37
CA ARG A 286 -4.34 6.74 8.21
C ARG A 286 -3.03 6.81 7.44
N PRO A 287 -1.95 7.38 8.01
CA PRO A 287 -0.65 7.26 7.39
C PRO A 287 -0.31 5.78 7.29
N SER A 288 0.23 5.37 6.15
CA SER A 288 0.94 4.09 6.03
C SER A 288 1.97 3.98 7.17
N GLY A 289 1.73 3.09 8.13
CA GLY A 289 2.61 2.87 9.28
C GLY A 289 2.45 3.84 10.46
N LEU A 290 1.33 3.78 11.17
CA LEU A 290 1.24 4.03 12.62
C LEU A 290 -0.21 3.80 13.10
N VAL A 291 -0.42 2.84 13.98
CA VAL A 291 -1.61 2.71 14.84
C VAL A 291 -1.26 3.39 16.17
N VAL A 292 -2.06 4.36 16.63
CA VAL A 292 -2.05 4.75 18.05
C VAL A 292 -3.11 3.88 18.73
N SER A 293 -2.67 3.08 19.69
CA SER A 293 -3.53 2.34 20.60
C SER A 293 -4.20 3.31 21.59
N GLU A 294 -5.50 3.12 21.82
CA GLU A 294 -6.24 3.77 22.90
C GLU A 294 -5.81 3.20 24.26
N THR A 295 -4.78 3.76 24.87
CA THR A 295 -4.60 3.76 26.33
C THR A 295 -3.58 4.82 26.72
N ASP A 296 -4.04 6.03 27.08
CA ASP A 296 -3.43 6.86 28.12
C ASP A 296 -4.34 8.07 28.44
N CYS A 297 -5.31 7.85 29.32
CA CYS A 297 -5.76 8.87 30.26
C CYS A 297 -5.51 8.30 31.66
N GLY A 298 -4.33 8.59 32.17
CA GLY A 298 -3.93 8.30 33.54
C GLY A 298 -4.82 9.01 34.55
N ALA A 299 -5.03 8.30 35.65
CA ALA A 299 -5.84 8.65 36.80
C ALA A 299 -5.67 10.09 37.31
N VAL A 300 -6.79 10.78 37.51
CA VAL A 300 -6.95 11.72 38.62
C VAL A 300 -8.23 11.33 39.34
N GLY A 301 -8.10 10.83 40.57
CA GLY A 301 -9.22 10.38 41.38
C GLY A 301 -10.06 11.54 41.93
N SER A 302 -11.36 11.31 42.08
CA SER A 302 -12.14 11.49 43.32
C SER A 302 -13.65 11.55 43.02
N GLY A 303 -14.44 10.83 43.82
CA GLY A 303 -15.86 11.12 44.06
C GLY A 303 -16.90 10.37 43.22
N PHE A 304 -17.31 9.18 43.68
CA PHE A 304 -18.65 8.64 43.39
C PHE A 304 -19.66 9.32 44.32
N GLU A 305 -20.86 9.67 43.81
CA GLU A 305 -22.10 9.27 44.49
C GLU A 305 -23.35 9.31 43.59
N SER A 306 -24.22 8.32 43.84
CA SER A 306 -25.60 8.10 43.36
C SER A 306 -25.80 7.51 41.95
N GLN A 307 -26.80 6.66 41.69
CA GLN A 307 -27.49 5.59 42.43
C GLN A 307 -28.25 4.80 41.36
N ASN A 308 -28.40 3.48 41.59
CA ASN A 308 -29.47 2.61 41.10
C ASN A 308 -29.53 2.19 39.61
N GLY A 309 -29.56 0.86 39.40
CA GLY A 309 -29.97 0.27 38.13
C GLY A 309 -29.51 -1.17 37.91
N GLN A 310 -29.78 -2.09 38.84
CA GLN A 310 -29.60 -3.53 38.65
C GLN A 310 -30.61 -4.08 37.61
N VAL A 311 -30.13 -4.71 36.54
CA VAL A 311 -30.66 -5.92 35.83
C VAL A 311 -29.55 -6.34 34.84
N SER A 312 -28.99 -7.54 34.70
CA SER A 312 -29.12 -8.87 35.30
C SER A 312 -27.89 -9.69 34.85
N LYS A 313 -27.16 -10.31 35.78
CA LYS A 313 -26.20 -11.41 35.48
C LYS A 313 -26.99 -12.69 35.23
N GLN A 314 -27.06 -13.16 33.99
CA GLN A 314 -27.13 -14.59 33.66
C GLN A 314 -27.11 -14.77 32.15
N LEU A 315 -25.90 -14.95 31.61
CA LEU A 315 -25.55 -15.74 30.43
C LEU A 315 -24.01 -15.82 30.43
N PHE A 316 -23.49 -16.53 31.43
CA PHE A 316 -22.11 -17.02 31.43
C PHE A 316 -22.16 -18.46 30.94
N GLN A 317 -22.16 -18.62 29.62
CA GLN A 317 -21.63 -19.77 28.89
C GLN A 317 -21.70 -19.40 27.41
N GLU A 318 -20.56 -19.57 26.73
CA GLU A 318 -20.35 -19.32 25.30
C GLU A 318 -20.29 -17.84 24.90
N ASN A 319 -19.11 -17.27 25.08
CA ASN A 319 -18.40 -16.49 24.05
C ASN A 319 -17.15 -15.87 24.66
N VAL A 320 -16.01 -16.55 24.50
CA VAL A 320 -14.70 -15.89 24.44
C VAL A 320 -14.74 -15.07 23.15
N MET A 321 -15.30 -13.86 23.22
CA MET A 321 -15.29 -12.94 22.08
C MET A 321 -13.87 -12.40 21.93
N ALA A 322 -13.19 -12.98 20.94
CA ALA A 322 -11.93 -12.56 20.40
C ALA A 322 -11.92 -11.04 20.20
N THR A 323 -11.10 -10.39 21.00
CA THR A 323 -10.67 -9.01 20.84
C THR A 323 -9.57 -8.96 19.76
N GLU A 324 -9.54 -7.85 19.01
CA GLU A 324 -8.46 -7.38 18.13
C GLU A 324 -8.44 -7.90 16.67
N GLU A 325 -8.52 -6.96 15.72
CA GLU A 325 -8.34 -7.17 14.29
C GLU A 325 -6.94 -7.73 13.99
N GLN A 326 -6.79 -9.06 14.01
CA GLN A 326 -5.56 -9.73 13.61
C GLN A 326 -5.38 -9.66 12.08
N GLU A 327 -4.22 -9.14 11.63
CA GLU A 327 -3.75 -9.14 10.23
C GLU A 327 -3.53 -10.56 9.68
N CYS A 328 -3.46 -11.55 10.57
CA CYS A 328 -3.38 -12.96 10.26
C CYS A 328 -4.69 -13.65 10.60
N LYS A 329 -4.97 -14.77 9.94
CA LYS A 329 -5.98 -15.72 10.41
C LYS A 329 -5.30 -16.80 11.23
N ILE A 330 -5.88 -17.16 12.37
CA ILE A 330 -5.33 -18.24 13.21
C ILE A 330 -5.88 -19.58 12.72
N ILE A 331 -4.99 -20.52 12.40
CA ILE A 331 -5.34 -21.90 12.02
C ILE A 331 -4.50 -22.82 12.91
N ARG A 332 -5.16 -23.71 13.67
CA ARG A 332 -4.53 -24.62 14.64
C ARG A 332 -3.55 -23.92 15.60
N GLY A 333 -3.89 -22.71 16.02
CA GLY A 333 -3.09 -21.91 16.95
C GLY A 333 -1.92 -21.14 16.33
N LEU A 334 -1.68 -21.27 15.02
CA LEU A 334 -0.62 -20.53 14.32
C LEU A 334 -1.23 -19.40 13.45
N PRO A 335 -0.63 -18.20 13.43
CA PRO A 335 -1.02 -17.14 12.50
C PRO A 335 -0.62 -17.47 11.05
N PHE A 336 -1.54 -17.28 10.11
CA PHE A 336 -1.30 -17.37 8.67
C PHE A 336 -1.75 -16.10 7.93
N PRO A 337 -1.21 -15.81 6.73
CA PRO A 337 -1.62 -14.64 5.96
C PRO A 337 -3.13 -14.62 5.69
N LYS A 338 -3.77 -13.46 5.92
CA LYS A 338 -5.17 -13.22 5.57
C LYS A 338 -5.24 -12.51 4.20
N ALA A 339 -5.22 -13.29 3.12
CA ALA A 339 -5.31 -12.77 1.75
C ALA A 339 -6.19 -13.67 0.86
N PRO A 340 -6.86 -13.14 -0.20
CA PRO A 340 -7.72 -13.92 -1.09
C PRO A 340 -7.03 -15.13 -1.73
N TRP A 341 -5.74 -15.03 -2.02
CA TRP A 341 -4.91 -16.09 -2.60
C TRP A 341 -4.29 -17.04 -1.55
N PHE A 342 -4.66 -16.91 -0.27
CA PHE A 342 -4.37 -17.88 0.79
C PHE A 342 -5.70 -18.39 1.37
N PRO A 343 -6.40 -19.33 0.72
CA PRO A 343 -7.63 -19.90 1.25
C PRO A 343 -7.37 -20.67 2.55
N THR A 344 -8.30 -20.65 3.50
CA THR A 344 -8.16 -21.43 4.76
C THR A 344 -8.11 -22.92 4.46
N LYS A 345 -8.96 -23.38 3.54
CA LYS A 345 -8.98 -24.77 3.07
C LYS A 345 -7.61 -25.22 2.56
N ASN A 346 -6.94 -24.43 1.72
CA ASN A 346 -5.64 -24.82 1.17
C ASN A 346 -4.59 -25.00 2.27
N ILE A 347 -4.61 -24.15 3.30
CA ILE A 347 -3.70 -24.26 4.45
C ILE A 347 -4.04 -25.53 5.26
N GLU A 348 -5.31 -25.76 5.57
CA GLU A 348 -5.72 -26.97 6.30
C GLU A 348 -5.36 -28.25 5.52
N ASP A 349 -5.66 -28.29 4.22
CA ASP A 349 -5.28 -29.39 3.35
C ASP A 349 -3.75 -29.59 3.33
N THR A 350 -2.96 -28.51 3.34
CA THR A 350 -1.50 -28.58 3.40
C THR A 350 -1.01 -29.16 4.73
N LEU A 351 -1.64 -28.78 5.84
CA LEU A 351 -1.31 -29.30 7.17
C LEU A 351 -1.68 -30.79 7.32
N ASP A 352 -2.72 -31.24 6.60
CA ASP A 352 -3.18 -32.64 6.64
C ASP A 352 -2.59 -33.53 5.53
N LEU A 353 -1.90 -32.95 4.55
CA LEU A 353 -1.25 -33.68 3.48
C LEU A 353 -0.17 -34.60 4.05
N VAL A 354 -0.33 -35.90 3.81
CA VAL A 354 0.74 -36.89 3.99
C VAL A 354 1.55 -36.95 2.69
N PRO A 355 2.85 -36.63 2.69
CA PRO A 355 3.70 -36.77 1.51
C PRO A 355 3.74 -38.21 0.99
N ASN A 356 3.86 -38.39 -0.32
CA ASN A 356 4.08 -39.70 -0.93
C ASN A 356 5.56 -40.09 -0.86
N ASP A 357 5.83 -41.39 -1.00
CA ASP A 357 7.18 -41.92 -1.19
C ASP A 357 7.85 -41.23 -2.39
N GLY A 358 9.02 -40.63 -2.14
CA GLY A 358 9.82 -39.90 -3.14
C GLY A 358 9.39 -38.45 -3.38
N ASP A 359 8.44 -37.90 -2.63
CA ASP A 359 8.15 -36.46 -2.68
C ASP A 359 9.34 -35.64 -2.19
N ILE A 360 9.55 -34.48 -2.82
CA ILE A 360 10.56 -33.49 -2.43
C ILE A 360 9.82 -32.25 -1.90
N VAL A 361 9.91 -32.04 -0.58
CA VAL A 361 9.25 -30.96 0.15
C VAL A 361 10.25 -29.86 0.45
N ILE A 362 10.03 -28.67 -0.10
CA ILE A 362 10.83 -27.48 0.22
C ILE A 362 10.09 -26.68 1.28
N ALA A 363 10.67 -26.60 2.47
CA ALA A 363 10.11 -25.84 3.58
C ALA A 363 11.00 -24.65 3.93
N SER A 364 10.40 -23.57 4.44
CA SER A 364 11.17 -22.45 4.96
C SER A 364 10.29 -21.54 5.80
N TYR A 365 10.86 -20.80 6.74
CA TYR A 365 10.21 -19.57 7.20
C TYR A 365 10.16 -18.55 6.04
N PRO A 366 9.18 -17.65 5.95
CA PRO A 366 9.17 -16.64 4.90
C PRO A 366 10.48 -15.85 4.85
N LYS A 367 11.00 -15.66 3.62
CA LYS A 367 12.15 -14.78 3.31
C LYS A 367 13.52 -15.24 3.79
N THR A 368 13.65 -16.54 4.10
CA THR A 368 14.95 -17.18 4.33
C THR A 368 15.64 -17.67 3.04
N GLY A 369 15.07 -17.44 1.85
CA GLY A 369 15.67 -17.85 0.57
C GLY A 369 14.96 -18.99 -0.14
N THR A 370 13.69 -19.26 0.18
CA THR A 370 12.86 -20.33 -0.40
C THR A 370 12.93 -20.40 -1.92
N THR A 371 12.80 -19.27 -2.60
CA THR A 371 12.86 -19.19 -4.06
C THR A 371 14.20 -19.66 -4.60
N TRP A 372 15.28 -19.37 -3.88
CA TRP A 372 16.62 -19.76 -4.30
C TRP A 372 16.81 -21.27 -4.18
N LEU A 373 16.50 -21.84 -3.02
CA LEU A 373 16.52 -23.30 -2.82
C LEU A 373 15.59 -24.01 -3.81
N GLN A 374 14.38 -23.49 -4.00
CA GLN A 374 13.41 -24.03 -4.96
C GLN A 374 13.98 -24.07 -6.38
N TYR A 375 14.60 -22.99 -6.83
CA TYR A 375 15.17 -22.93 -8.18
C TYR A 375 16.42 -23.82 -8.31
N ILE A 376 17.22 -23.97 -7.25
CA ILE A 376 18.34 -24.92 -7.20
C ILE A 376 17.82 -26.36 -7.36
N VAL A 377 16.84 -26.77 -6.56
CA VAL A 377 16.25 -28.12 -6.63
C VAL A 377 15.66 -28.36 -8.02
N LEU A 378 14.91 -27.39 -8.55
CA LEU A 378 14.34 -27.48 -9.90
C LEU A 378 15.42 -27.64 -10.98
N GLN A 379 16.50 -26.86 -10.95
CA GLN A 379 17.61 -26.96 -11.91
C GLN A 379 18.39 -28.27 -11.78
N ILE A 380 18.54 -28.81 -10.56
CA ILE A 380 19.17 -30.13 -10.35
C ILE A 380 18.28 -31.23 -10.97
N VAL A 381 17.00 -31.27 -10.61
CA VAL A 381 16.07 -32.31 -11.07
C VAL A 381 15.84 -32.22 -12.59
N SER A 382 15.81 -31.01 -13.15
CA SER A 382 15.66 -30.78 -14.59
C SER A 382 16.96 -30.87 -15.38
N LYS A 383 18.10 -31.17 -14.74
CA LYS A 383 19.43 -31.23 -15.40
C LYS A 383 19.77 -29.93 -16.15
N GLY A 384 19.49 -28.80 -15.52
CA GLY A 384 19.80 -27.47 -16.03
C GLY A 384 18.84 -26.96 -17.11
N GLU A 385 17.71 -27.62 -17.35
CA GLU A 385 16.68 -27.14 -18.27
C GLU A 385 16.00 -25.87 -17.75
N LEU A 386 15.64 -24.98 -18.67
CA LEU A 386 14.95 -23.73 -18.35
C LEU A 386 13.43 -23.95 -18.25
N PHE A 387 12.79 -23.10 -17.45
CA PHE A 387 11.34 -23.16 -17.25
C PHE A 387 10.64 -22.05 -18.05
N PRO A 388 9.40 -22.30 -18.53
CA PRO A 388 8.67 -21.33 -19.35
C PRO A 388 8.47 -19.97 -18.67
N SER A 389 8.19 -19.96 -17.37
CA SER A 389 8.10 -18.73 -16.59
C SER A 389 8.38 -18.97 -15.10
N PHE A 390 8.69 -17.88 -14.38
CA PHE A 390 8.83 -17.94 -12.93
C PHE A 390 7.50 -18.27 -12.23
N ASN A 391 6.37 -17.81 -12.78
CA ASN A 391 5.04 -18.14 -12.25
C ASN A 391 4.71 -19.64 -12.41
N ASP A 392 5.16 -20.29 -13.49
CA ASP A 392 5.00 -21.73 -13.68
C ASP A 392 5.86 -22.53 -12.71
N CYS A 393 7.08 -22.05 -12.41
CA CYS A 393 7.91 -22.64 -11.35
C CYS A 393 7.15 -22.67 -10.01
N LEU A 394 6.43 -21.58 -9.71
CA LEU A 394 5.68 -21.41 -8.46
C LEU A 394 4.28 -22.06 -8.44
N SER A 395 3.76 -22.46 -9.60
CA SER A 395 2.37 -22.92 -9.74
C SER A 395 2.25 -24.35 -10.25
N ILE A 396 3.24 -24.85 -10.99
CA ILE A 396 3.19 -26.13 -11.72
C ILE A 396 4.36 -27.02 -11.30
N TYR A 397 5.61 -26.55 -11.42
CA TYR A 397 6.78 -27.40 -11.21
C TYR A 397 7.17 -27.58 -9.74
N ALA A 398 6.96 -26.55 -8.92
CA ALA A 398 7.13 -26.60 -7.47
C ALA A 398 6.05 -25.74 -6.77
N PRO A 399 4.77 -26.15 -6.81
CA PRO A 399 3.66 -25.34 -6.31
C PRO A 399 3.79 -24.97 -4.84
N PHE A 400 3.34 -23.75 -4.51
CA PHE A 400 3.16 -23.30 -3.12
C PHE A 400 1.79 -23.73 -2.61
N LEU A 401 1.74 -24.73 -1.74
CA LEU A 401 0.50 -25.44 -1.41
C LEU A 401 -0.53 -24.57 -0.69
N GLU A 402 -0.10 -23.66 0.18
CA GLU A 402 -0.99 -22.75 0.90
C GLU A 402 -1.74 -21.80 -0.04
N MET A 403 -1.20 -21.56 -1.24
CA MET A 403 -1.85 -20.76 -2.28
C MET A 403 -2.59 -21.62 -3.31
N LYS A 404 -2.01 -22.75 -3.74
CA LYS A 404 -2.50 -23.55 -4.86
C LYS A 404 -3.41 -24.72 -4.45
N GLY A 405 -3.36 -25.13 -3.19
CA GLY A 405 -4.05 -26.32 -2.68
C GLY A 405 -3.30 -27.59 -3.03
N THR A 406 -3.59 -28.68 -2.31
CA THR A 406 -2.91 -29.97 -2.46
C THR A 406 -3.34 -30.76 -3.70
N SER A 407 -4.51 -30.46 -4.26
CA SER A 407 -5.04 -31.12 -5.46
C SER A 407 -4.16 -30.95 -6.70
N VAL A 408 -3.30 -29.93 -6.74
CA VAL A 408 -2.33 -29.76 -7.83
C VAL A 408 -1.34 -30.92 -7.90
N LEU A 409 -1.08 -31.59 -6.77
CA LEU A 409 -0.13 -32.71 -6.66
C LEU A 409 -0.65 -34.00 -7.31
N GLU A 410 -1.96 -34.11 -7.57
CA GLU A 410 -2.56 -35.28 -8.23
C GLU A 410 -2.17 -35.35 -9.71
N LYS A 411 -1.83 -34.21 -10.31
CA LYS A 411 -1.49 -34.05 -11.73
C LYS A 411 0.01 -34.00 -11.99
N MET A 412 0.82 -34.04 -10.94
CA MET A 412 2.28 -33.96 -11.05
C MET A 412 2.88 -35.34 -11.31
N GLU A 413 3.82 -35.39 -12.26
CA GLU A 413 4.69 -36.55 -12.44
C GLU A 413 5.70 -36.66 -11.30
N LYS A 414 6.26 -37.86 -11.10
CA LYS A 414 7.27 -38.09 -10.07
C LYS A 414 8.67 -37.69 -10.57
N PRO A 415 9.54 -37.15 -9.69
CA PRO A 415 9.26 -36.81 -8.30
C PRO A 415 8.39 -35.54 -8.19
N ARG A 416 7.43 -35.55 -7.26
CA ARG A 416 6.64 -34.34 -6.99
C ARG A 416 7.47 -33.40 -6.13
N ILE A 417 7.65 -32.17 -6.60
CA ILE A 417 8.35 -31.12 -5.86
C ILE A 417 7.30 -30.09 -5.45
N TYR A 418 7.26 -29.67 -4.19
CA TYR A 418 6.36 -28.60 -3.77
C TYR A 418 6.92 -27.89 -2.54
N LYS A 419 6.31 -26.76 -2.17
CA LYS A 419 6.75 -25.99 -1.02
C LYS A 419 5.63 -25.58 -0.09
N HIS A 420 6.02 -25.36 1.16
CA HIS A 420 5.21 -24.71 2.18
C HIS A 420 6.07 -23.88 3.15
N HIS A 421 5.41 -23.01 3.89
CA HIS A 421 5.95 -22.23 5.00
C HIS A 421 5.42 -22.71 6.37
N CYS A 422 4.73 -23.85 6.42
CA CYS A 422 4.25 -24.42 7.68
C CYS A 422 5.40 -25.00 8.54
N PRO A 423 5.36 -24.83 9.88
CA PRO A 423 6.28 -25.49 10.81
C PRO A 423 6.24 -27.02 10.72
N TYR A 424 7.38 -27.68 10.95
CA TYR A 424 7.49 -29.14 10.78
C TYR A 424 6.58 -29.89 11.75
N ASN A 425 6.44 -29.41 12.99
CA ASN A 425 5.57 -30.02 14.00
C ASN A 425 4.07 -29.94 13.65
N MET A 426 3.66 -29.12 12.68
CA MET A 426 2.24 -28.97 12.29
C MET A 426 1.81 -29.78 11.07
N VAL A 427 2.76 -30.20 10.21
CA VAL A 427 2.47 -30.97 8.99
C VAL A 427 2.51 -32.48 9.25
N LYS A 428 1.87 -33.29 8.40
CA LYS A 428 2.07 -34.74 8.38
C LYS A 428 3.39 -35.09 7.68
N LYS A 429 3.93 -36.25 8.02
CA LYS A 429 5.24 -36.72 7.54
C LYS A 429 5.11 -38.09 6.90
N ASN A 430 6.06 -38.36 6.03
CA ASN A 430 6.40 -39.66 5.50
C ASN A 430 7.94 -39.74 5.47
N ASP A 431 8.49 -40.77 6.11
CA ASP A 431 9.94 -40.97 6.26
C ASP A 431 10.64 -41.26 4.92
N LYS A 432 9.87 -41.60 3.87
CA LYS A 432 10.38 -41.81 2.51
C LYS A 432 10.25 -40.58 1.61
N ALA A 433 9.78 -39.45 2.15
CA ALA A 433 9.85 -38.16 1.48
C ALA A 433 11.12 -37.42 1.91
N LYS A 434 11.56 -36.47 1.09
CA LYS A 434 12.76 -35.65 1.33
C LYS A 434 12.34 -34.23 1.67
N TYR A 435 12.74 -33.74 2.83
CA TYR A 435 12.44 -32.39 3.32
C TYR A 435 13.70 -31.54 3.26
N LEU A 436 13.67 -30.46 2.50
CA LEU A 436 14.74 -29.46 2.45
C LEU A 436 14.26 -28.20 3.15
N TYR A 437 14.88 -27.84 4.27
CA TYR A 437 14.54 -26.65 5.04
C TYR A 437 15.62 -25.59 4.93
N ILE A 438 15.30 -24.43 4.33
CA ILE A 438 16.24 -23.30 4.27
C ILE A 438 16.00 -22.29 5.40
N TYR A 439 17.08 -21.99 6.12
CA TYR A 439 17.12 -20.97 7.16
C TYR A 439 18.14 -19.88 6.81
N ARG A 440 18.00 -18.72 7.47
CA ARG A 440 18.79 -17.52 7.19
C ARG A 440 18.85 -16.67 8.44
N ARG A 441 19.96 -15.96 8.68
CA ARG A 441 20.09 -15.09 9.86
C ARG A 441 18.87 -14.21 10.10
N PRO A 442 18.40 -14.09 11.36
CA PRO A 442 17.14 -13.42 11.68
C PRO A 442 17.16 -11.93 11.30
N GLU A 443 18.32 -11.25 11.43
CA GLU A 443 18.46 -9.83 11.09
C GLU A 443 18.25 -9.56 9.59
N ASP A 444 18.72 -10.45 8.72
CA ASP A 444 18.52 -10.34 7.28
C ASP A 444 17.09 -10.78 6.89
N THR A 445 16.56 -11.78 7.59
CA THR A 445 15.21 -12.30 7.37
C THR A 445 14.15 -11.25 7.66
N VAL A 446 14.19 -10.58 8.83
CA VAL A 446 13.19 -9.56 9.20
C VAL A 446 13.18 -8.37 8.24
N VAL A 447 14.36 -7.88 7.82
CA VAL A 447 14.48 -6.79 6.85
C VAL A 447 13.97 -7.22 5.48
N SER A 448 14.31 -8.44 5.05
CA SER A 448 13.79 -8.97 3.79
C SER A 448 12.27 -9.18 3.83
N TYR A 449 11.70 -9.50 5.00
CA TYR A 449 10.27 -9.70 5.18
C TYR A 449 9.50 -8.40 5.15
N TYR A 450 9.99 -7.38 5.86
CA TYR A 450 9.43 -6.05 5.82
C TYR A 450 9.32 -5.50 4.38
N HIS A 451 10.44 -5.50 3.63
CA HIS A 451 10.42 -5.04 2.24
C HIS A 451 9.61 -5.93 1.30
N PHE A 452 9.51 -7.23 1.58
CA PHE A 452 8.68 -8.11 0.77
C PHE A 452 7.20 -7.77 0.90
N MET A 453 6.72 -7.48 2.11
CA MET A 453 5.33 -7.06 2.33
C MET A 453 5.03 -5.76 1.56
N ILE A 454 5.93 -4.77 1.63
CA ILE A 454 5.83 -3.54 0.83
C ILE A 454 5.79 -3.85 -0.68
N ASN A 455 6.70 -4.70 -1.17
CA ASN A 455 6.80 -5.01 -2.60
C ASN A 455 5.60 -5.80 -3.13
N LEU A 456 4.95 -6.61 -2.27
CA LEU A 456 3.67 -7.27 -2.54
C LEU A 456 2.47 -6.32 -2.49
N GLY A 457 2.68 -5.05 -2.12
CA GLY A 457 1.63 -4.04 -2.07
C GLY A 457 0.78 -4.14 -0.80
N HIS A 458 1.26 -4.89 0.20
CA HIS A 458 0.75 -4.78 1.56
C HIS A 458 1.29 -3.50 2.21
N ASP A 459 0.59 -3.03 3.23
CA ASP A 459 1.01 -1.93 4.08
C ASP A 459 1.44 -2.51 5.44
N PRO A 460 2.62 -3.14 5.54
CA PRO A 460 3.08 -3.62 6.83
C PRO A 460 3.21 -2.44 7.79
N PRO A 461 3.10 -2.67 9.11
CA PRO A 461 3.40 -1.64 10.10
C PRO A 461 4.84 -1.12 9.93
N ASP A 462 5.17 0.02 10.54
CA ASP A 462 6.51 0.58 10.40
C ASP A 462 7.60 -0.42 10.83
N GLN A 463 8.82 -0.22 10.36
CA GLN A 463 9.90 -1.20 10.52
C GLN A 463 10.15 -1.59 11.99
N ASN A 464 9.91 -0.70 12.96
CA ASN A 464 10.09 -1.02 14.37
C ASN A 464 8.95 -1.88 14.91
N GLU A 465 7.70 -1.56 14.59
CA GLU A 465 6.56 -2.40 14.97
C GLU A 465 6.61 -3.76 14.23
N PHE A 466 6.97 -3.77 12.94
CA PHE A 466 7.18 -5.01 12.19
C PHE A 466 8.27 -5.87 12.82
N PHE A 467 9.38 -5.25 13.24
CA PHE A 467 10.45 -5.92 13.98
C PHE A 467 9.93 -6.51 15.30
N ALA A 468 9.15 -5.75 16.07
CA ALA A 468 8.58 -6.23 17.34
C ALA A 468 7.62 -7.41 17.12
N LYS A 469 6.79 -7.36 16.07
CA LYS A 469 5.92 -8.48 15.65
C LYS A 469 6.73 -9.71 15.23
N PHE A 470 7.81 -9.51 14.47
CA PHE A 470 8.73 -10.59 14.10
C PHE A 470 9.39 -11.22 15.32
N LEU A 471 9.90 -10.41 16.26
CA LEU A 471 10.58 -10.88 17.46
C LEU A 471 9.63 -11.64 18.41
N SER A 472 8.40 -11.15 18.56
CA SER A 472 7.37 -11.79 19.41
C SER A 472 6.68 -13.00 18.77
N GLY A 473 6.87 -13.21 17.46
CA GLY A 473 6.14 -14.23 16.71
C GLY A 473 4.68 -13.87 16.39
N ASN A 474 4.27 -12.62 16.63
CA ASN A 474 2.95 -12.09 16.28
C ASN A 474 2.88 -11.66 14.80
N ILE A 475 3.32 -12.56 13.91
CA ILE A 475 3.35 -12.38 12.47
C ILE A 475 3.02 -13.72 11.79
N ALA A 476 2.64 -13.71 10.51
CA ALA A 476 2.36 -14.94 9.78
C ALA A 476 3.52 -15.95 9.91
N TYR A 477 3.14 -17.21 10.15
CA TYR A 477 3.99 -18.37 10.45
C TYR A 477 4.66 -18.37 11.83
N GLY A 478 4.32 -17.39 12.68
CA GLY A 478 4.64 -17.41 14.10
C GLY A 478 6.08 -16.98 14.41
N SER A 479 6.60 -17.50 15.52
CA SER A 479 7.97 -17.26 15.98
C SER A 479 8.99 -17.84 15.01
N TYR A 480 9.88 -16.99 14.49
CA TYR A 480 10.97 -17.40 13.60
C TYR A 480 11.86 -18.50 14.23
N TYR A 481 12.22 -18.33 15.50
CA TYR A 481 13.10 -19.28 16.19
C TYR A 481 12.41 -20.62 16.43
N ASP A 482 11.16 -20.62 16.88
CA ASP A 482 10.41 -21.87 17.09
C ASP A 482 10.15 -22.58 15.76
N HIS A 483 9.96 -21.81 14.68
CA HIS A 483 9.85 -22.36 13.33
C HIS A 483 11.14 -23.05 12.88
N VAL A 484 12.30 -22.40 13.03
CA VAL A 484 13.60 -23.01 12.69
C VAL A 484 13.88 -24.24 13.54
N LEU A 485 13.64 -24.17 14.86
CA LEU A 485 13.83 -25.29 15.78
C LEU A 485 12.96 -26.48 15.41
N SER A 486 11.72 -26.26 14.98
CA SER A 486 10.82 -27.35 14.57
C SER A 486 11.41 -28.25 13.47
N PHE A 487 12.25 -27.69 12.59
CA PHE A 487 12.99 -28.48 11.58
C PHE A 487 14.36 -28.91 12.09
N TYR A 488 15.03 -28.08 12.89
CA TYR A 488 16.35 -28.38 13.44
C TYR A 488 16.34 -29.62 14.34
N ASP A 489 15.27 -29.84 15.10
CA ASP A 489 15.09 -31.02 15.96
C ASP A 489 15.12 -32.35 15.16
N HIS A 490 14.97 -32.27 13.83
CA HIS A 490 14.97 -33.39 12.90
C HIS A 490 16.19 -33.39 11.97
N LYS A 491 17.23 -32.59 12.26
CA LYS A 491 18.42 -32.46 11.40
C LYS A 491 19.17 -33.77 11.14
N ASP A 492 19.00 -34.75 12.02
CA ASP A 492 19.66 -36.06 11.97
C ASP A 492 18.78 -37.13 11.30
N ASP A 493 17.54 -36.79 10.94
CA ASP A 493 16.65 -37.68 10.19
C ASP A 493 17.15 -37.83 8.74
N GLU A 494 17.19 -39.06 8.22
CA GLU A 494 17.70 -39.35 6.87
C GLU A 494 16.97 -38.57 5.77
N GLY A 495 15.66 -38.33 5.97
CA GLY A 495 14.82 -37.56 5.06
C GLY A 495 14.89 -36.05 5.25
N MET A 496 15.75 -35.49 6.12
CA MET A 496 15.83 -34.05 6.40
C MET A 496 17.17 -33.45 5.98
N LEU A 497 17.12 -32.34 5.25
CA LEU A 497 18.30 -31.53 4.95
C LEU A 497 18.06 -30.08 5.36
N LEU A 498 18.85 -29.61 6.32
CA LEU A 498 18.93 -28.18 6.62
C LEU A 498 19.91 -27.49 5.67
N VAL A 499 19.46 -26.38 5.11
CA VAL A 499 20.22 -25.56 4.14
C VAL A 499 20.40 -24.16 4.74
N SER A 500 21.66 -23.75 4.90
CA SER A 500 21.99 -22.38 5.34
C SER A 500 22.03 -21.44 4.13
N TYR A 501 21.27 -20.36 4.18
CA TYR A 501 21.35 -19.29 3.17
C TYR A 501 22.76 -18.69 3.10
N GLU A 502 23.41 -18.53 4.26
CA GLU A 502 24.75 -17.98 4.36
C GLU A 502 25.79 -18.92 3.74
N ASN A 503 25.71 -20.23 3.98
CA ASN A 503 26.62 -21.20 3.35
C ASN A 503 26.37 -21.30 1.85
N LEU A 504 25.12 -21.22 1.37
CA LEU A 504 24.82 -21.15 -0.05
C LEU A 504 25.47 -19.94 -0.74
N LEU A 505 25.64 -18.81 -0.03
CA LEU A 505 26.34 -17.64 -0.56
C LEU A 505 27.85 -17.81 -0.60
N ILE A 506 28.43 -18.52 0.38
CA ILE A 506 29.88 -18.62 0.57
C ILE A 506 30.47 -19.83 -0.16
N ASN A 507 29.87 -21.01 0.00
CA ASN A 507 30.35 -22.31 -0.48
C ASN A 507 29.36 -22.91 -1.49
N ARG A 508 29.07 -22.12 -2.53
CA ARG A 508 27.92 -22.36 -3.38
C ARG A 508 27.99 -23.69 -4.14
N LYS A 509 29.17 -24.07 -4.63
CA LYS A 509 29.39 -25.31 -5.38
C LYS A 509 29.15 -26.52 -4.48
N GLU A 510 29.73 -26.49 -3.29
CA GLU A 510 29.65 -27.54 -2.28
C GLU A 510 28.22 -27.73 -1.78
N GLU A 511 27.50 -26.64 -1.48
CA GLU A 511 26.10 -26.72 -1.02
C GLU A 511 25.16 -27.21 -2.12
N VAL A 512 25.37 -26.84 -3.40
CA VAL A 512 24.59 -27.38 -4.53
C VAL A 512 24.84 -28.89 -4.70
N LEU A 513 26.09 -29.34 -4.60
CA LEU A 513 26.43 -30.76 -4.65
C LEU A 513 25.86 -31.53 -3.45
N LYS A 514 25.87 -30.94 -2.25
CA LYS A 514 25.24 -31.50 -1.05
C LYS A 514 23.74 -31.69 -1.24
N ILE A 515 23.05 -30.69 -1.81
CA ILE A 515 21.62 -30.79 -2.15
C ILE A 515 21.41 -31.90 -3.17
N ALA A 516 22.20 -31.97 -4.24
CA ALA A 516 22.07 -33.03 -5.25
C ALA A 516 22.28 -34.43 -4.65
N LYS A 517 23.29 -34.59 -3.77
CA LYS A 517 23.56 -35.84 -3.06
C LYS A 517 22.39 -36.26 -2.17
N PHE A 518 21.81 -35.32 -1.45
CA PHE A 518 20.62 -35.57 -0.64
C PHE A 518 19.42 -35.98 -1.50
N LEU A 519 19.23 -35.33 -2.66
CA LEU A 519 18.16 -35.66 -3.59
C LEU A 519 18.31 -37.05 -4.22
N GLY A 520 19.52 -37.59 -4.36
CA GLY A 520 19.78 -38.95 -4.81
C GLY A 520 21.01 -39.07 -5.72
N ASP A 521 21.55 -40.28 -5.85
CA ASP A 521 22.72 -40.52 -6.70
C ASP A 521 22.43 -40.21 -8.18
N GLU A 522 21.20 -40.42 -8.63
CA GLU A 522 20.73 -40.07 -9.97
C GLU A 522 20.83 -38.56 -10.29
N TYR A 523 20.85 -37.71 -9.26
CA TYR A 523 21.03 -36.27 -9.39
C TYR A 523 22.46 -35.81 -9.08
N TYR A 524 23.13 -36.48 -8.15
CA TYR A 524 24.50 -36.17 -7.77
C TYR A 524 25.53 -36.54 -8.84
N GLN A 525 25.47 -37.76 -9.37
CA GLN A 525 26.49 -38.25 -10.30
C GLN A 525 26.62 -37.35 -11.55
N PRO A 526 25.52 -36.92 -12.21
CA PRO A 526 25.63 -36.00 -13.34
C PRO A 526 26.34 -34.68 -13.00
N LEU A 527 26.08 -34.11 -11.82
CA LEU A 527 26.70 -32.84 -11.40
C LEU A 527 28.16 -33.03 -10.96
N PHE A 528 28.50 -34.21 -10.44
CA PHE A 528 29.84 -34.54 -10.00
C PHE A 528 30.78 -34.87 -11.17
N GLU A 529 30.25 -35.56 -12.19
CA GLU A 529 31.01 -35.99 -13.37
C GLU A 529 31.07 -34.92 -14.48
N ASP A 530 30.01 -34.12 -14.65
CA ASP A 530 29.92 -33.06 -15.65
C ASP A 530 30.01 -31.68 -15.00
N GLU A 531 31.24 -31.14 -14.95
CA GLU A 531 31.49 -29.80 -14.43
C GLU A 531 30.74 -28.71 -15.22
N SER A 532 30.48 -28.92 -16.52
CA SER A 532 29.75 -27.93 -17.34
C SER A 532 28.28 -27.83 -16.94
N LEU A 533 27.66 -28.96 -16.59
CA LEU A 533 26.30 -29.00 -16.05
C LEU A 533 26.23 -28.30 -14.69
N LEU A 534 27.21 -28.56 -13.82
CA LEU A 534 27.29 -27.90 -12.52
C LEU A 534 27.46 -26.38 -12.67
N GLU A 535 28.38 -25.91 -13.52
CA GLU A 535 28.56 -24.48 -13.79
C GLU A 535 27.30 -23.84 -14.39
N LYS A 536 26.60 -24.54 -15.29
CA LYS A 536 25.30 -24.07 -15.83
C LYS A 536 24.26 -23.88 -14.73
N ILE A 537 24.15 -24.83 -13.80
CA ILE A 537 23.22 -24.74 -12.65
C ILE A 537 23.64 -23.59 -11.73
N LEU A 538 24.94 -23.42 -11.48
CA LEU A 538 25.50 -22.29 -10.73
C LEU A 538 25.26 -20.95 -11.46
N GLU A 539 25.26 -20.89 -12.77
CA GLU A 539 24.92 -19.65 -13.47
C GLU A 539 23.43 -19.33 -13.32
N HIS A 540 22.56 -20.29 -13.66
CA HIS A 540 21.10 -20.12 -13.69
C HIS A 540 20.49 -19.84 -12.32
N THR A 541 21.12 -20.31 -11.26
CA THR A 541 20.66 -20.07 -9.88
C THR A 541 21.34 -18.86 -9.24
N SER A 542 22.14 -18.08 -9.99
CA SER A 542 22.83 -16.92 -9.44
C SER A 542 21.85 -15.77 -9.20
N PHE A 543 22.14 -14.90 -8.24
CA PHE A 543 21.26 -13.78 -7.95
C PHE A 543 21.04 -12.88 -9.17
N ASP A 544 22.10 -12.57 -9.91
CA ASP A 544 22.03 -11.71 -11.10
C ASP A 544 21.23 -12.36 -12.22
N TYR A 545 21.45 -13.66 -12.49
CA TYR A 545 20.66 -14.39 -13.47
C TYR A 545 19.18 -14.43 -13.07
N MET A 546 18.89 -14.82 -11.84
CA MET A 546 17.52 -14.93 -11.35
C MET A 546 16.82 -13.56 -11.36
N LYS A 547 17.48 -12.49 -10.91
CA LYS A 547 16.92 -11.13 -10.92
C LYS A 547 16.64 -10.62 -12.32
N LYS A 548 17.50 -10.95 -13.28
CA LYS A 548 17.36 -10.55 -14.69
C LYS A 548 16.25 -11.34 -15.40
N ASN A 549 16.20 -12.65 -15.18
CA ASN A 549 15.41 -13.57 -16.00
C ASN A 549 14.09 -14.02 -15.33
N LEU A 550 13.94 -13.87 -14.02
CA LEU A 550 12.73 -14.29 -13.29
C LEU A 550 11.90 -13.06 -12.90
N ALA A 551 10.66 -13.02 -13.37
CA ALA A 551 9.69 -11.98 -13.05
C ALA A 551 8.50 -12.60 -12.32
N LEU A 552 8.26 -12.17 -11.06
CA LEU A 552 7.06 -12.54 -10.36
C LEU A 552 5.90 -11.68 -10.83
N ILE A 553 4.92 -12.32 -11.46
CA ILE A 553 3.63 -11.71 -11.78
C ILE A 553 2.67 -12.03 -10.62
N HIS A 554 2.06 -11.01 -10.05
CA HIS A 554 1.16 -11.15 -8.90
C HIS A 554 -0.13 -10.37 -9.17
N PRO A 555 -1.30 -10.83 -8.69
CA PRO A 555 -2.52 -10.04 -8.69
C PRO A 555 -2.25 -8.63 -8.20
N ASP A 556 -2.68 -7.64 -8.97
CA ASP A 556 -2.56 -6.25 -8.58
C ASP A 556 -3.68 -5.92 -7.59
N PRO A 557 -3.40 -5.66 -6.30
CA PRO A 557 -4.44 -5.28 -5.35
C PRO A 557 -5.13 -3.95 -5.72
N LYS A 558 -4.64 -3.23 -6.74
CA LYS A 558 -5.16 -1.95 -7.23
C LYS A 558 -6.03 -2.07 -8.50
N VAL A 559 -6.10 -3.25 -9.12
CA VAL A 559 -6.88 -3.51 -10.36
C VAL A 559 -7.59 -4.84 -10.22
N GLU A 560 -8.92 -4.84 -10.18
CA GLU A 560 -9.70 -6.08 -10.14
C GLU A 560 -9.43 -6.92 -11.41
N GLY A 561 -8.91 -8.14 -11.23
CA GLY A 561 -8.47 -9.00 -12.33
C GLY A 561 -7.14 -8.61 -13.00
N GLY A 562 -6.46 -7.57 -12.53
CA GLY A 562 -5.17 -7.13 -13.06
C GLY A 562 -3.98 -7.87 -12.46
N GLU A 563 -2.87 -7.89 -13.19
CA GLU A 563 -1.60 -8.49 -12.75
C GLU A 563 -0.47 -7.46 -12.85
N ARG A 564 0.50 -7.54 -11.93
CA ARG A 564 1.68 -6.66 -11.93
C ARG A 564 2.97 -7.42 -11.70
N LYS A 565 4.07 -6.87 -12.21
CA LYS A 565 5.42 -7.35 -11.91
C LYS A 565 5.85 -6.86 -10.52
N VAL A 566 6.21 -7.80 -9.65
CA VAL A 566 6.71 -7.52 -8.30
C VAL A 566 8.24 -7.41 -8.33
N ASN A 567 8.80 -6.39 -7.68
CA ASN A 567 10.24 -6.32 -7.42
C ASN A 567 10.63 -7.33 -6.33
N PHE A 568 10.74 -8.61 -6.72
CA PHE A 568 10.92 -9.72 -5.79
C PHE A 568 12.39 -9.92 -5.37
N PHE A 569 13.34 -9.67 -6.28
CA PHE A 569 14.79 -9.82 -6.06
C PHE A 569 15.43 -8.49 -5.65
N ARG A 570 15.53 -8.26 -4.33
CA ARG A 570 15.98 -6.98 -3.76
C ARG A 570 17.50 -6.79 -3.83
N LYS A 571 18.26 -7.41 -2.92
CA LYS A 571 19.72 -7.29 -2.81
C LYS A 571 20.50 -8.60 -2.91
N GLY A 572 19.98 -9.72 -2.38
CA GLY A 572 20.64 -11.03 -2.50
C GLY A 572 21.97 -11.17 -1.75
N VAL A 573 22.17 -10.41 -0.67
CA VAL A 573 23.42 -10.37 0.09
C VAL A 573 23.20 -10.76 1.56
N LYS A 574 24.29 -11.16 2.24
CA LYS A 574 24.36 -11.28 3.70
C LYS A 574 24.69 -9.92 4.34
N GLY A 575 24.14 -9.65 5.52
CA GLY A 575 24.52 -8.51 6.36
C GLY A 575 23.78 -7.19 6.07
N ASP A 576 22.70 -7.22 5.28
CA ASP A 576 21.85 -6.05 5.09
C ASP A 576 21.05 -5.70 6.35
N GLY A 577 20.75 -6.71 7.17
CA GLY A 577 20.18 -6.57 8.50
C GLY A 577 21.05 -5.72 9.42
N LYS A 578 22.37 -6.01 9.46
CA LYS A 578 23.34 -5.23 10.25
C LYS A 578 23.38 -3.75 9.84
N GLN A 579 23.07 -3.43 8.58
CA GLN A 579 23.04 -2.05 8.05
C GLN A 579 21.69 -1.34 8.25
N SER A 580 20.61 -2.09 8.38
CA SER A 580 19.24 -1.57 8.36
C SER A 580 18.57 -1.53 9.73
N LEU A 581 19.09 -2.27 10.71
CA LEU A 581 18.56 -2.36 12.07
C LEU A 581 19.40 -1.54 13.04
N THR A 582 18.73 -1.02 14.07
CA THR A 582 19.41 -0.33 15.18
C THR A 582 20.23 -1.30 16.01
N SER A 583 21.23 -0.78 16.74
CA SER A 583 22.04 -1.58 17.66
C SER A 583 21.20 -2.32 18.72
N ASP A 584 20.12 -1.70 19.20
CA ASP A 584 19.21 -2.31 20.18
C ASP A 584 18.39 -3.45 19.56
N GLN A 585 17.93 -3.32 18.32
CA GLN A 585 17.25 -4.38 17.60
C GLN A 585 18.18 -5.57 17.31
N LEU A 586 19.41 -5.29 16.88
CA LEU A 586 20.43 -6.32 16.68
C LEU A 586 20.73 -7.05 18.00
N LYS A 587 20.82 -6.32 19.12
CA LYS A 587 21.00 -6.91 20.44
C LYS A 587 19.80 -7.79 20.83
N GLN A 588 18.56 -7.35 20.62
CA GLN A 588 17.37 -8.15 20.90
C GLN A 588 17.33 -9.47 20.12
N LEU A 589 17.65 -9.44 18.81
CA LEU A 589 17.75 -10.67 18.01
C LEU A 589 18.86 -11.59 18.51
N LYS A 590 20.00 -11.03 18.90
CA LYS A 590 21.13 -11.79 19.45
C LYS A 590 20.76 -12.44 20.79
N ASP A 591 20.14 -11.70 21.69
CA ASP A 591 19.71 -12.19 22.99
C ASP A 591 18.66 -13.30 22.82
N MET A 592 17.69 -13.12 21.91
CA MET A 592 16.70 -14.15 21.60
C MET A 592 17.32 -15.39 20.97
N ALA A 593 18.31 -15.23 20.08
CA ALA A 593 19.05 -16.36 19.51
C ALA A 593 19.81 -17.13 20.59
N LEU A 594 20.51 -16.42 21.49
CA LEU A 594 21.25 -17.03 22.60
C LEU A 594 20.33 -17.79 23.56
N GLU A 595 19.12 -17.31 23.78
CA GLU A 595 18.11 -17.97 24.61
C GLU A 595 17.52 -19.20 23.90
N LYS A 596 16.95 -19.00 22.71
CA LYS A 596 16.16 -20.02 22.00
C LYS A 596 17.01 -21.11 21.35
N LEU A 597 18.18 -20.76 20.82
CA LEU A 597 19.05 -21.69 20.08
C LEU A 597 20.18 -22.25 20.94
N LYS A 598 20.10 -22.07 22.26
CA LYS A 598 21.08 -22.59 23.18
C LYS A 598 21.24 -24.11 23.00
N GLY A 599 22.49 -24.55 22.81
CA GLY A 599 22.81 -25.97 22.64
C GLY A 599 22.62 -26.50 21.21
N THR A 600 22.27 -25.63 20.26
CA THR A 600 22.24 -25.96 18.82
C THR A 600 23.50 -25.44 18.14
N GLU A 601 23.92 -26.08 17.04
CA GLU A 601 25.02 -25.59 16.19
C GLU A 601 24.67 -24.28 15.45
N LEU A 602 23.37 -23.97 15.30
CA LEU A 602 22.90 -22.75 14.65
C LEU A 602 23.40 -21.48 15.36
N ILE A 603 23.55 -21.53 16.69
CA ILE A 603 24.02 -20.36 17.45
C ILE A 603 25.46 -20.01 17.09
N GLU A 604 26.31 -21.02 16.82
CA GLU A 604 27.69 -20.78 16.39
C GLU A 604 27.72 -20.16 15.00
N GLU A 605 26.88 -20.65 14.08
CA GLU A 605 26.78 -20.11 12.73
C GLU A 605 26.30 -18.65 12.75
N TRP A 606 25.33 -18.32 13.60
CA TRP A 606 24.72 -16.98 13.63
C TRP A 606 25.55 -15.97 14.43
N LEU A 607 26.37 -16.42 15.37
CA LEU A 607 27.29 -15.57 16.14
C LEU A 607 28.66 -15.38 15.49
N LYS A 608 29.04 -16.20 14.50
CA LYS A 608 30.23 -15.95 13.68
C LYS A 608 30.04 -14.65 12.89
N ASP A 609 31.08 -13.81 12.82
CA ASP A 609 30.98 -12.46 12.25
C ASP A 609 30.79 -12.41 10.73
#